data_AF-A0A072UVF5-F1
#
_entry.id   AF-A0A072UVF5-F1
#
_cell.length_a   1.000
_cell.length_b   1.000
_cell.length_c   1.000
_cell.angle_alpha   90.00
_cell.angle_beta   90.00
_cell.angle_gamma   90.00
#
_symmetry.space_group_name_H-M   'P 1'
#
loop_
_entity.id
_entity.type
_entity.pdbx_description
1 polymer ?
#
loop_
_entity_poly.entity_id
_entity_poly.type
_entity_poly.pdbx_seq_one_letter_code
_entity_poly.pdbx_strand_id
1 'polypeptide(L)'
;MLNTDLEKEGTFPAEVEAFRHKILEADSVLFASPEYNYSVSAPLKNAIDWASRPPNVWAGKPAAIVSVGGAFGGGKAQHHLRQIGVFLDIHFINKPEFYLDVFKHPDKCNDDGDLVDEEIKNRLKKVIVSLKEFTLKLQGRN
;
A
#
# COMPACT_ATOMS: atom_id res chain seq x y z
N MET A 1 -15.03 -10.41 -3.40
CA MET A 1 -14.75 -9.18 -4.18
C MET A 1 -15.79 -8.13 -3.86
N LEU A 2 -15.60 -6.87 -4.26
CA LEU A 2 -16.59 -5.79 -4.10
C LEU A 2 -17.92 -6.30 -4.64
N ASN A 3 -18.95 -6.15 -3.82
CA ASN A 3 -20.29 -6.54 -4.16
C ASN A 3 -21.22 -5.38 -3.78
N THR A 4 -21.71 -4.66 -4.78
CA THR A 4 -22.56 -3.48 -4.61
C THR A 4 -23.90 -3.82 -3.97
N ASP A 5 -24.34 -5.08 -4.01
CA ASP A 5 -25.59 -5.52 -3.36
C ASP A 5 -25.49 -5.48 -1.82
N LEU A 6 -24.26 -5.44 -1.29
CA LEU A 6 -24.01 -5.29 0.14
C LEU A 6 -23.98 -3.81 0.58
N GLU A 7 -24.06 -2.86 -0.36
CA GLU A 7 -24.22 -1.44 -0.06
C GLU A 7 -25.69 -1.18 0.29
N LYS A 8 -25.96 -0.87 1.55
CA LYS A 8 -27.33 -0.66 2.05
C LYS A 8 -27.43 0.72 2.68
N GLU A 9 -28.29 1.56 2.11
CA GLU A 9 -28.60 2.89 2.66
C GLU A 9 -27.35 3.76 2.91
N GLY A 10 -26.32 3.61 2.06
CA GLY A 10 -25.06 4.33 2.19
C GLY A 10 -24.06 3.75 3.21
N THR A 11 -24.32 2.54 3.72
CA THR A 11 -23.44 1.81 4.65
C THR A 11 -22.90 0.53 4.00
N PHE A 12 -21.78 0.03 4.53
CA PHE A 12 -21.08 -1.16 4.07
C PHE A 12 -21.08 -2.28 5.13
N PRO A 13 -20.69 -3.53 4.78
CA PRO A 13 -20.46 -4.58 5.78
C PRO A 13 -19.55 -4.11 6.93
N ALA A 14 -19.78 -4.62 8.14
CA ALA A 14 -19.08 -4.15 9.34
C ALA A 14 -17.55 -4.21 9.23
N GLU A 15 -17.01 -5.22 8.55
CA GLU A 15 -15.59 -5.39 8.30
C GLU A 15 -15.05 -4.32 7.34
N VAL A 16 -15.85 -3.92 6.36
CA VAL A 16 -15.53 -2.84 5.42
C VAL A 16 -15.55 -1.50 6.13
N GLU A 17 -16.54 -1.24 6.98
CA GLU A 17 -16.59 -0.01 7.78
C GLU A 17 -15.41 0.08 8.75
N ALA A 18 -15.11 -1.01 9.47
CA ALA A 18 -13.95 -1.06 10.36
C ALA A 18 -12.64 -0.81 9.60
N PHE A 19 -12.51 -1.35 8.39
CA PHE A 19 -11.35 -1.09 7.52
C PHE A 19 -11.28 0.38 7.07
N ARG A 20 -12.41 0.96 6.64
CA ARG A 20 -12.51 2.36 6.23
C ARG A 20 -12.17 3.31 7.37
N HIS A 21 -12.65 3.03 8.58
CA HIS A 21 -12.31 3.79 9.78
C HIS A 21 -10.81 3.78 10.08
N LYS A 22 -10.15 2.62 9.98
CA LYS A 22 -8.69 2.54 10.15
C LYS A 22 -7.93 3.41 9.16
N ILE A 23 -8.39 3.49 7.90
CA ILE A 23 -7.78 4.39 6.90
C ILE A 23 -8.00 5.84 7.30
N LEU A 24 -9.20 6.22 7.72
CA LEU A 24 -9.52 7.58 8.15
C LEU A 24 -8.65 8.03 9.34
N GLU A 25 -8.43 7.15 10.32
CA GLU A 25 -7.60 7.43 11.50
C GLU A 25 -6.10 7.43 11.20
N ALA A 26 -5.65 6.73 10.17
CA ALA A 26 -4.22 6.63 9.85
C ALA A 26 -3.65 7.97 9.35
N ASP A 27 -2.53 8.40 9.89
CA ASP A 27 -1.78 9.56 9.38
C ASP A 27 -1.22 9.31 7.96
N SER A 28 -0.91 8.05 7.65
CA SER A 28 -0.35 7.62 6.36
C SER A 28 -0.58 6.13 6.11
N VAL A 29 -0.41 5.68 4.86
CA VAL A 29 -0.65 4.30 4.44
C VAL A 29 0.61 3.68 3.80
N LEU A 30 1.02 2.49 4.27
CA LEU A 30 2.04 1.68 3.61
C LEU A 30 1.36 0.52 2.87
N PHE A 31 1.39 0.55 1.54
CA PHE A 31 0.90 -0.55 0.72
C PHE A 31 1.98 -1.62 0.55
N ALA A 32 1.64 -2.87 0.85
CA ALA A 32 2.49 -4.03 0.64
C ALA A 32 1.73 -5.07 -0.21
N SER A 33 2.20 -5.36 -1.42
CA SER A 33 1.56 -6.33 -2.30
C SER A 33 2.58 -7.00 -3.23
N PRO A 34 2.38 -8.28 -3.58
CA PRO A 34 3.06 -8.85 -4.73
C PRO A 34 2.54 -8.26 -6.05
N GLU A 35 3.22 -8.59 -7.14
CA GLU A 35 2.78 -8.32 -8.51
C GLU A 35 2.19 -9.58 -9.15
N TYR A 36 0.97 -9.46 -9.68
CA TYR A 36 0.33 -10.50 -10.47
C TYR A 36 0.08 -9.98 -11.88
N ASN A 37 0.66 -10.66 -12.88
CA ASN A 37 0.46 -10.36 -14.31
C ASN A 37 0.66 -8.87 -14.66
N TYR A 38 1.78 -8.28 -14.21
CA TYR A 38 2.10 -6.85 -14.38
C TYR A 38 1.13 -5.86 -13.71
N SER A 39 0.41 -6.32 -12.69
CA SER A 39 -0.63 -5.52 -12.04
C SER A 39 -0.67 -5.75 -10.52
N VAL A 40 -1.46 -4.90 -9.86
CA VAL A 40 -1.83 -5.07 -8.45
C VAL A 40 -2.55 -6.40 -8.24
N SER A 41 -2.37 -7.00 -7.06
CA SER A 41 -3.06 -8.23 -6.71
C SER A 41 -4.58 -8.00 -6.55
N ALA A 42 -5.38 -9.02 -6.86
CA ALA A 42 -6.83 -8.93 -6.75
C ALA A 42 -7.32 -8.58 -5.31
N PRO A 43 -6.73 -9.13 -4.22
CA PRO A 43 -7.08 -8.72 -2.87
C PRO A 43 -6.79 -7.24 -2.58
N LEU A 44 -5.64 -6.72 -3.03
CA LEU A 44 -5.29 -5.31 -2.84
C LEU A 44 -6.29 -4.41 -3.57
N LYS A 45 -6.58 -4.71 -4.84
CA LYS A 45 -7.53 -3.92 -5.64
C LYS A 45 -8.92 -3.94 -5.01
N ASN A 46 -9.36 -5.10 -4.52
CA ASN A 46 -10.62 -5.24 -3.81
C ASN A 46 -10.71 -4.37 -2.56
N ALA A 47 -9.65 -4.34 -1.73
CA ALA A 47 -9.60 -3.48 -0.55
C ALA A 47 -9.68 -2.00 -0.92
N ILE A 48 -8.92 -1.59 -1.95
CA ILE A 48 -8.96 -0.23 -2.50
C ILE A 48 -10.37 0.14 -2.95
N ASP A 49 -11.04 -0.74 -3.69
CA ASP A 49 -12.36 -0.48 -4.26
C ASP A 49 -13.42 -0.29 -3.17
N TRP A 50 -13.43 -1.14 -2.14
CA TRP A 50 -14.33 -0.97 -0.98
C TRP A 50 -14.13 0.36 -0.25
N ALA A 51 -12.89 0.76 -0.02
CA ALA A 51 -12.58 2.02 0.65
C ALA A 51 -12.74 3.27 -0.24
N SER A 52 -12.77 3.10 -1.57
CA SER A 52 -13.06 4.19 -2.51
C SER A 52 -14.54 4.54 -2.62
N ARG A 53 -15.44 3.67 -2.18
CA ARG A 53 -16.90 3.91 -2.24
C ARG A 53 -17.25 5.19 -1.51
N PRO A 54 -18.12 6.06 -2.05
CA PRO A 54 -18.42 7.36 -1.46
C PRO A 54 -18.86 7.27 0.01
N PRO A 55 -18.27 8.06 0.91
CA PRO A 55 -17.13 8.97 0.68
C PRO A 55 -15.80 8.23 0.49
N ASN A 56 -14.98 8.66 -0.48
CA ASN A 56 -13.64 8.11 -0.71
C ASN A 56 -12.74 8.39 0.51
N VAL A 57 -12.33 7.34 1.24
CA VAL A 57 -11.51 7.51 2.45
C VAL A 57 -10.00 7.54 2.18
N TRP A 58 -9.59 7.38 0.92
CA TRP A 58 -8.19 7.44 0.50
C TRP A 58 -7.66 8.87 0.26
N ALA A 59 -8.57 9.81 -0.01
CA ALA A 59 -8.20 11.15 -0.46
C ALA A 59 -7.31 11.89 0.53
N GLY A 60 -6.26 12.54 0.02
CA GLY A 60 -5.27 13.29 0.78
C GLY A 60 -4.32 12.45 1.64
N LYS A 61 -4.44 11.12 1.63
CA LYS A 61 -3.59 10.26 2.47
C LYS A 61 -2.16 10.20 1.92
N PRO A 62 -1.14 10.55 2.73
CA PRO A 62 0.25 10.24 2.41
C PRO A 62 0.44 8.73 2.34
N ALA A 63 1.17 8.23 1.34
CA ALA A 63 1.37 6.81 1.18
C ALA A 63 2.76 6.41 0.66
N ALA A 64 3.14 5.17 0.92
CA ALA A 64 4.30 4.51 0.31
C ALA A 64 3.93 3.12 -0.19
N ILE A 65 4.76 2.56 -1.07
CA ILE A 65 4.55 1.24 -1.66
C ILE A 65 5.81 0.41 -1.46
N VAL A 66 5.65 -0.81 -0.98
CA VAL A 66 6.65 -1.87 -0.98
C VAL A 66 6.08 -3.06 -1.75
N SER A 67 6.90 -3.72 -2.56
CA SER A 67 6.48 -4.93 -3.26
C SER A 67 7.54 -6.01 -3.24
N VAL A 68 7.08 -7.24 -3.40
CA VAL A 68 7.92 -8.43 -3.56
C VAL A 68 7.44 -9.22 -4.77
N GLY A 69 8.32 -9.94 -5.45
CA GLY A 69 7.97 -10.79 -6.58
C GLY A 69 9.19 -11.47 -7.16
N GLY A 70 9.07 -12.04 -8.36
CA GLY A 70 10.24 -12.48 -9.13
C GLY A 70 10.78 -11.38 -10.03
N ALA A 71 12.05 -11.49 -10.42
CA ALA A 71 12.73 -10.60 -11.34
C ALA A 71 12.68 -9.12 -10.91
N PHE A 72 11.73 -8.34 -11.42
CA PHE A 72 11.60 -6.91 -11.13
C PHE A 72 10.95 -6.60 -9.76
N GLY A 73 10.75 -7.62 -8.92
CA GLY A 73 10.32 -7.48 -7.53
C GLY A 73 8.96 -6.81 -7.31
N GLY A 74 8.13 -6.77 -8.36
CA GLY A 74 6.81 -6.16 -8.35
C GLY A 74 6.74 -4.67 -8.73
N GLY A 75 7.80 -4.11 -9.32
CA GLY A 75 7.82 -2.69 -9.70
C GLY A 75 6.72 -2.26 -10.69
N LYS A 76 6.18 -3.15 -11.54
CA LYS A 76 5.10 -2.78 -12.48
C LYS A 76 3.78 -2.64 -11.74
N ALA A 77 3.51 -3.52 -10.77
CA ALA A 77 2.37 -3.35 -9.86
C ALA A 77 2.42 -2.03 -9.10
N GLN A 78 3.61 -1.53 -8.72
CA GLN A 78 3.73 -0.22 -8.07
C GLN A 78 3.31 0.92 -8.99
N HIS A 79 3.76 0.92 -10.25
CA HIS A 79 3.36 1.94 -11.21
C HIS A 79 1.85 1.92 -11.46
N HIS A 80 1.26 0.73 -11.59
CA HIS A 80 -0.19 0.61 -11.72
C HIS A 80 -0.93 1.10 -10.46
N LEU A 81 -0.43 0.78 -9.26
CA LEU A 81 -1.00 1.30 -8.01
C LEU A 81 -0.91 2.83 -7.92
N ARG A 82 0.18 3.44 -8.38
CA ARG A 82 0.30 4.90 -8.47
C ARG A 82 -0.73 5.51 -9.41
N GLN A 83 -0.97 4.89 -10.57
CA GLN A 83 -2.03 5.32 -11.49
C GLN A 83 -3.42 5.24 -10.85
N ILE A 84 -3.72 4.18 -10.10
CA ILE A 84 -4.97 4.07 -9.34
C ILE A 84 -5.09 5.21 -8.33
N GLY A 85 -4.01 5.50 -7.59
CA GLY A 85 -4.02 6.56 -6.59
C GLY A 85 -4.17 7.98 -7.14
N VAL A 86 -3.88 8.22 -8.43
CA VAL A 86 -4.21 9.51 -9.07
C VAL A 86 -5.71 9.77 -9.03
N PHE A 87 -6.54 8.78 -9.33
CA PHE A 87 -8.00 8.93 -9.27
C PHE A 87 -8.51 9.07 -7.82
N LEU A 88 -7.89 8.36 -6.89
CA LEU A 88 -8.29 8.32 -5.49
C LEU A 88 -7.71 9.46 -4.63
N ASP A 89 -6.93 10.35 -5.23
CA ASP A 89 -6.21 11.45 -4.57
C ASP A 89 -5.28 10.96 -3.44
N ILE A 90 -4.54 9.86 -3.69
CA ILE A 90 -3.52 9.33 -2.76
C ILE A 90 -2.17 9.99 -3.06
N HIS A 91 -1.49 10.49 -2.03
CA HIS A 91 -0.23 11.22 -2.18
C HIS A 91 0.96 10.30 -1.89
N PHE A 92 1.50 9.68 -2.93
CA PHE A 92 2.63 8.75 -2.75
C PHE A 92 3.98 9.45 -2.62
N ILE A 93 4.85 8.96 -1.74
CA ILE A 93 6.29 9.20 -1.87
C ILE A 93 6.82 8.54 -3.15
N ASN A 94 7.72 9.23 -3.84
CA ASN A 94 8.32 8.73 -5.08
C ASN A 94 9.72 8.15 -4.88
N LYS A 95 10.38 8.48 -3.77
CA LYS A 95 11.70 7.96 -3.41
C LYS A 95 11.81 7.76 -1.89
N PRO A 96 12.61 6.78 -1.43
CA PRO A 96 13.19 5.71 -2.24
C PRO A 96 12.12 4.73 -2.75
N GLU A 97 12.37 4.08 -3.88
CA GLU A 97 11.55 2.97 -4.36
C GLU A 97 11.99 1.67 -3.67
N PHE A 98 11.04 0.79 -3.37
CA PHE A 98 11.32 -0.50 -2.75
C PHE A 98 10.56 -1.62 -3.43
N TYR A 99 11.27 -2.43 -4.20
CA TYR A 99 10.83 -3.71 -4.73
C TYR A 99 11.95 -4.74 -4.51
N LEU A 100 11.56 -5.99 -4.35
CA LEU A 100 12.49 -7.08 -4.00
C LEU A 100 12.19 -8.33 -4.81
N ASP A 101 13.23 -8.84 -5.49
CA ASP A 101 13.22 -10.21 -6.00
C ASP A 101 13.38 -11.18 -4.82
N VAL A 102 12.26 -11.77 -4.40
CA VAL A 102 12.21 -12.62 -3.19
C VAL A 102 12.73 -14.03 -3.46
N PHE A 103 12.82 -14.45 -4.73
CA PHE A 103 13.26 -15.80 -5.11
C PHE A 103 14.77 -15.91 -5.32
N LYS A 104 15.50 -14.79 -5.26
CA LYS A 104 16.96 -14.80 -5.32
C LYS A 104 17.51 -15.29 -3.98
N HIS A 105 18.50 -16.18 -3.96
CA HIS A 105 19.21 -16.55 -2.73
C HIS A 105 20.32 -15.53 -2.35
N PRO A 106 20.76 -15.46 -1.08
CA PRO A 106 20.21 -16.17 0.09
C PRO A 106 18.80 -15.68 0.43
N ASP A 107 18.05 -16.47 1.19
CA ASP A 107 16.69 -16.10 1.59
C ASP A 107 16.70 -14.84 2.46
N LYS A 108 15.70 -14.00 2.26
CA LYS A 108 15.62 -12.68 2.88
C LYS A 108 14.92 -12.72 4.22
N CYS A 109 14.04 -13.69 4.38
CA CYS A 109 13.31 -13.94 5.60
C CYS A 109 13.70 -15.31 6.18
N ASN A 110 13.58 -15.45 7.50
CA ASN A 110 13.68 -16.75 8.17
C ASN A 110 12.34 -17.53 8.06
N ASP A 111 12.31 -18.74 8.63
CA ASP A 111 11.12 -19.60 8.64
C ASP A 111 9.93 -19.01 9.41
N ASP A 112 10.18 -18.07 10.33
CA ASP A 112 9.15 -17.34 11.08
C ASP A 112 8.54 -16.17 10.27
N GLY A 113 9.08 -15.89 9.08
CA GLY A 113 8.65 -14.79 8.22
C GLY A 113 9.29 -13.44 8.53
N ASP A 114 10.23 -13.39 9.48
CA ASP A 114 10.98 -12.18 9.80
C ASP A 114 11.98 -11.88 8.71
N LEU A 115 11.99 -10.63 8.23
CA LEU A 115 13.06 -10.12 7.38
C LEU A 115 14.37 -10.15 8.18
N VAL A 116 15.37 -10.91 7.74
CA VAL A 116 16.68 -11.06 8.41
C VAL A 116 17.82 -10.37 7.66
N ASP A 117 17.64 -10.08 6.37
CA ASP A 117 18.62 -9.37 5.56
C ASP A 117 18.76 -7.89 6.00
N GLU A 118 19.93 -7.53 6.54
CA GLU A 118 20.21 -6.20 7.07
C GLU A 118 20.24 -5.10 6.00
N GLU A 119 20.63 -5.41 4.76
CA GLU A 119 20.60 -4.43 3.68
C GLU A 119 19.15 -4.06 3.34
N ILE A 120 18.29 -5.08 3.25
CA ILE A 120 16.88 -4.90 2.93
C ILE A 120 16.15 -4.21 4.08
N LYS A 121 16.45 -4.55 5.34
CA LYS A 121 15.94 -3.80 6.51
C LYS A 121 16.28 -2.32 6.41
N ASN A 122 17.53 -2.00 6.06
CA ASN A 122 17.97 -0.62 5.91
C ASN A 122 17.27 0.09 4.75
N ARG A 123 17.02 -0.59 3.63
CA ARG A 123 16.25 -0.04 2.51
C ARG A 123 14.79 0.23 2.90
N LEU A 124 14.14 -0.71 3.59
CA LEU A 124 12.77 -0.56 4.09
C LEU A 124 12.67 0.59 5.11
N LYS A 125 13.64 0.69 6.01
CA LYS A 125 13.74 1.80 6.97
C LYS A 125 13.75 3.16 6.27
N LYS A 126 14.49 3.31 5.16
CA LYS A 126 14.52 4.56 4.39
C LYS A 126 13.16 4.91 3.78
N VAL A 127 12.38 3.92 3.32
CA VAL A 127 10.99 4.14 2.84
C VAL A 127 10.12 4.67 3.98
N ILE A 128 10.17 4.03 5.15
CA ILE A 128 9.35 4.41 6.31
C ILE A 128 9.72 5.82 6.81
N VAL A 129 11.02 6.14 6.89
CA VAL A 129 11.49 7.48 7.26
C VAL A 129 10.99 8.52 6.27
N SER A 130 11.12 8.26 4.96
CA SER A 130 10.62 9.19 3.94
C SER A 130 9.11 9.37 3.98
N LEU A 131 8.34 8.30 4.22
CA LEU A 131 6.90 8.38 4.40
C LEU A 131 6.54 9.24 5.62
N LYS A 132 7.24 9.05 6.75
CA LYS A 132 7.05 9.87 7.96
C LYS A 132 7.31 11.34 7.67
N GLU A 133 8.44 11.67 7.06
CA GLU A 133 8.80 13.06 6.73
C GLU A 133 7.77 13.71 5.80
N PHE A 134 7.33 12.96 4.78
CA PHE A 134 6.30 13.44 3.85
C PHE A 134 4.94 13.64 4.53
N THR A 135 4.57 12.75 5.45
CA THR A 135 3.36 12.85 6.28
C THR A 135 3.38 14.12 7.12
N LEU A 136 4.47 14.35 7.85
CA LEU A 136 4.65 15.54 8.69
C LEU A 136 4.56 16.83 7.86
N LYS A 137 5.22 16.84 6.70
CA LYS A 137 5.17 17.96 5.75
C LYS A 137 3.74 18.28 5.29
N LEU A 138 2.96 17.27 4.90
CA LEU A 138 1.56 17.45 4.48
C LEU A 138 0.65 17.92 5.63
N GLN A 139 0.97 17.55 6.88
CA GLN A 139 0.28 18.02 8.07
C GLN A 139 0.72 19.43 8.52
N GLY A 140 1.68 20.07 7.84
CA GLY A 140 2.23 21.36 8.24
C GLY A 140 3.06 21.33 9.52
N ARG A 141 3.56 20.15 9.91
CA ARG A 141 4.40 19.93 11.10
C ARG A 141 5.84 19.72 10.60
N ASN A 142 6.75 20.66 10.89
CA ASN A 142 8.18 20.52 10.55
C ASN A 142 9.00 20.26 11.80
#